data_AF-A0A8T1TUE9-F1
#
_entry.id   AF-A0A8T1TUE9-F1
#
_cell.length_a   1.000
_cell.length_b   1.000
_cell.length_c   1.000
_cell.angle_alpha   90.00
_cell.angle_beta   90.00
_cell.angle_gamma   90.00
#
_symmetry.space_group_name_H-M   'P 1'
#
loop_
_entity.id
_entity.type
_entity.pdbx_description
1 polymer ?
#
loop_
_entity_poly.entity_id
_entity_poly.type
_entity_poly.pdbx_seq_one_letter_code
_entity_poly.pdbx_strand_id
1 'polypeptide(L)'
;MELLRSKLRQIERMEERLQILTKHSEKLIEARDELAMMLAEERGDVTRLAVAVGATSLDAGYVVSYNVSLEECCRILIEKH
;
A
#
# COMPACT_ATOMS: atom_id res chain seq x y z
N MET A 1 -23.81 4.71 -45.37
CA MET A 1 -23.86 5.78 -44.35
C MET A 1 -24.20 5.26 -42.95
N GLU A 2 -25.10 4.29 -42.79
CA GLU A 2 -25.53 3.80 -41.46
C GLU A 2 -24.44 3.02 -40.68
N LEU A 3 -23.62 2.22 -41.37
CA LEU A 3 -22.52 1.48 -40.73
C LEU A 3 -21.51 2.42 -40.06
N LEU A 4 -21.12 3.50 -40.76
CA LEU A 4 -20.21 4.54 -40.23
C LEU A 4 -20.80 5.22 -38.99
N ARG A 5 -22.09 5.59 -39.02
CA ARG A 5 -22.78 6.15 -37.85
C ARG A 5 -22.84 5.17 -36.68
N SER A 6 -23.03 3.89 -36.96
CA SER A 6 -23.02 2.84 -35.93
C SER A 6 -21.64 2.69 -35.29
N LYS A 7 -20.57 2.71 -36.10
CA LYS A 7 -19.19 2.64 -35.62
C LYS A 7 -18.78 3.88 -34.82
N LEU A 8 -19.19 5.07 -35.24
CA LEU A 8 -18.95 6.30 -34.48
C LEU A 8 -19.57 6.22 -33.07
N ARG A 9 -20.85 5.83 -32.97
CA ARG A 9 -21.51 5.61 -31.67
C ARG A 9 -20.88 4.52 -30.81
N GLN A 10 -20.21 3.56 -31.43
CA GLN A 10 -19.46 2.55 -30.69
C GLN A 10 -18.19 3.16 -30.08
N ILE A 11 -17.47 3.99 -30.84
CA ILE A 11 -16.27 4.69 -30.37
C ILE A 11 -16.62 5.66 -29.23
N GLU A 12 -17.66 6.48 -29.38
CA GLU A 12 -18.11 7.41 -28.34
C GLU A 12 -18.37 6.70 -27.00
N ARG A 13 -19.06 5.55 -27.03
CA ARG A 13 -19.30 4.73 -25.83
C ARG A 13 -18.03 4.10 -25.26
N MET A 14 -17.04 3.79 -26.11
CA MET A 14 -15.74 3.30 -25.64
C MET A 14 -14.96 4.41 -24.96
N GLU A 15 -15.01 5.63 -25.48
CA GLU A 15 -14.39 6.81 -24.88
C GLU A 15 -15.00 7.15 -23.51
N GLU A 16 -16.33 7.13 -23.39
CA GLU A 16 -17.02 7.30 -22.10
C GLU A 16 -16.58 6.27 -21.06
N ARG A 17 -16.51 4.99 -21.46
CA ARG A 17 -16.05 3.91 -20.58
C ARG A 17 -14.58 4.07 -20.18
N LEU A 18 -13.72 4.50 -21.10
CA LEU A 18 -12.32 4.79 -20.81
C LEU A 18 -12.21 5.92 -19.79
N GLN A 19 -12.98 6.99 -19.95
CA GLN A 19 -12.98 8.11 -19.00
C GLN A 19 -13.40 7.69 -17.59
N ILE A 20 -14.42 6.82 -17.48
CA ILE A 20 -14.84 6.25 -16.19
C ILE A 20 -13.72 5.39 -15.58
N LEU A 21 -13.08 4.52 -16.38
CA LEU A 21 -11.97 3.68 -15.93
C LEU A 21 -10.79 4.52 -15.43
N THR A 22 -10.40 5.56 -16.17
CA THR A 22 -9.33 6.48 -15.76
C THR A 22 -9.63 7.11 -14.41
N LYS A 23 -10.85 7.65 -14.22
CA LYS A 23 -11.27 8.26 -12.95
C LYS A 23 -11.22 7.26 -11.78
N HIS A 24 -11.62 6.01 -12.00
CA HIS A 24 -11.53 4.98 -10.97
C HIS A 24 -10.07 4.58 -10.68
N SER A 25 -9.22 4.53 -11.70
CA SER A 25 -7.79 4.25 -11.54
C SER A 25 -7.08 5.34 -10.73
N GLU A 26 -7.42 6.62 -10.94
CA GLU A 26 -6.87 7.73 -10.16
C GLU A 26 -7.19 7.58 -8.67
N LYS A 27 -8.46 7.33 -8.34
CA LYS A 27 -8.88 7.08 -6.95
C LYS A 27 -8.20 5.88 -6.31
N LEU A 28 -7.94 4.83 -7.09
CA LEU A 28 -7.24 3.65 -6.61
C LEU A 28 -5.77 3.95 -6.30
N ILE A 29 -5.13 4.80 -7.11
CA ILE A 29 -3.76 5.28 -6.85
C ILE A 29 -3.71 6.12 -5.59
N GLU A 30 -4.65 7.05 -5.40
CA GLU A 30 -4.77 7.86 -4.17
C GLU A 30 -4.90 6.98 -2.93
N ALA A 31 -5.84 6.02 -2.94
CA ALA A 31 -6.03 5.09 -1.81
C ALA A 31 -4.79 4.21 -1.55
N ARG A 32 -4.08 3.79 -2.61
CA ARG A 32 -2.81 3.05 -2.47
C ARG A 32 -1.74 3.92 -1.79
N ASP A 33 -1.65 5.19 -2.15
CA ASP A 33 -0.65 6.11 -1.60
C ASP A 33 -0.93 6.42 -0.13
N GLU A 34 -2.20 6.59 0.25
CA GLU A 34 -2.63 6.68 1.66
C GLU A 34 -2.25 5.42 2.46
N LEU A 35 -2.48 4.22 1.92
CA LEU A 35 -2.07 2.96 2.56
C LEU A 35 -0.55 2.84 2.70
N ALA A 36 0.22 3.29 1.71
CA ALA A 36 1.66 3.29 1.78
C ALA A 36 2.19 4.24 2.87
N MET A 37 1.57 5.41 3.05
CA MET A 37 1.86 6.35 4.12
C MET A 37 1.59 5.73 5.50
N MET A 38 0.39 5.18 5.71
CA MET A 38 0.04 4.50 6.97
C MET A 38 1.02 3.37 7.31
N LEU A 39 1.40 2.56 6.32
CA LEU A 39 2.37 1.49 6.53
C LEU A 39 3.77 2.01 6.87
N ALA A 40 4.19 3.12 6.29
CA ALA A 40 5.48 3.74 6.60
C ALA A 40 5.53 4.28 8.04
N GLU A 41 4.45 4.93 8.49
CA GLU A 41 4.29 5.39 9.87
C GLU A 41 4.36 4.24 10.86
N GLU A 42 3.54 3.21 10.62
CA GLU A 42 3.43 2.01 11.47
C GLU A 42 4.77 1.24 11.57
N ARG A 43 5.53 1.17 10.46
CA ARG A 43 6.90 0.62 10.47
C ARG A 43 7.89 1.49 11.25
N GLY A 44 7.73 2.81 11.18
CA GLY A 44 8.51 3.74 11.99
C GLY A 44 8.27 3.53 13.48
N ASP A 45 7.02 3.31 13.88
CA ASP A 45 6.62 3.06 15.26
C ASP A 45 7.22 1.75 15.79
N VAL A 46 7.13 0.66 15.03
CA VAL A 46 7.76 -0.62 15.42
C VAL A 46 9.28 -0.53 15.47
N THR A 47 9.90 0.24 14.58
CA THR A 47 11.35 0.47 14.66
C THR A 47 11.74 1.18 15.97
N ARG A 48 10.96 2.18 16.38
CA ARG A 48 11.19 2.88 17.66
C ARG A 48 10.94 1.96 18.86
N LEU A 49 9.92 1.11 18.81
CA LEU A 49 9.65 0.11 19.83
C LEU A 49 10.80 -0.89 19.95
N ALA A 50 11.28 -1.43 18.82
CA ALA A 50 12.40 -2.36 18.74
C ALA A 50 13.66 -1.78 19.42
N VAL A 51 13.98 -0.52 19.13
CA VAL A 51 15.07 0.20 19.80
C VAL A 51 14.84 0.31 21.30
N ALA A 52 13.63 0.68 21.75
CA ALA A 52 13.31 0.85 23.16
C ALA A 52 13.40 -0.46 23.97
N VAL A 53 13.00 -1.59 23.38
CA VAL A 53 13.07 -2.90 24.04
C VAL A 53 14.45 -3.56 23.93
N GLY A 54 15.37 -2.95 23.16
CA GLY A 54 16.71 -3.47 22.91
C GLY A 54 16.73 -4.64 21.93
N ALA A 55 15.74 -4.74 21.04
CA ALA A 55 15.73 -5.72 19.96
C ALA A 55 16.85 -5.39 18.96
N THR A 56 17.77 -6.32 18.75
CA THR A 56 18.83 -6.21 17.73
C THR A 56 18.28 -6.71 16.39
N SER A 57 17.46 -5.94 15.70
CA SER A 57 16.88 -6.36 14.40
C SER A 57 17.34 -5.52 13.21
N LEU A 58 18.54 -4.92 13.29
CA LEU A 58 19.16 -4.18 12.19
C LEU A 58 20.47 -4.84 11.77
N ASP A 59 20.47 -6.16 11.53
CA ASP A 59 21.59 -6.79 10.84
C ASP A 59 21.38 -6.77 9.32
N ALA A 60 22.38 -6.19 8.66
CA ALA A 60 22.72 -6.14 7.24
C ALA A 60 21.69 -6.67 6.20
N GLY A 61 21.01 -5.75 5.51
CA GLY A 61 20.66 -5.91 4.09
C GLY A 61 19.25 -6.41 3.76
N TYR A 62 18.52 -7.01 4.72
CA TYR A 62 17.13 -7.43 4.51
C TYR A 62 16.15 -6.61 5.34
N VAL A 63 15.11 -6.12 4.68
CA VAL A 63 14.01 -5.41 5.33
C VAL A 63 13.13 -6.45 6.04
N VAL A 64 13.21 -6.51 7.37
CA VAL A 64 12.35 -7.36 8.18
C VAL A 64 10.89 -6.91 8.03
N SER A 65 9.97 -7.88 7.89
CA SER A 65 8.53 -7.63 7.84
C SER A 65 8.05 -6.92 9.12
N TYR A 66 7.03 -6.07 8.98
CA TYR A 66 6.37 -5.39 10.10
C TYR A 66 5.93 -6.39 11.19
N ASN A 67 5.22 -7.46 10.81
CA ASN A 67 4.71 -8.46 11.75
C ASN A 67 5.83 -9.14 12.53
N VAL A 68 6.91 -9.53 11.85
CA VAL A 68 8.06 -10.19 12.48
C VAL A 68 8.76 -9.25 13.47
N SER A 69 8.88 -7.97 13.12
CA SER A 69 9.49 -6.97 13.99
C SER A 69 8.64 -6.71 15.24
N LEU A 70 7.31 -6.68 15.09
CA LEU A 70 6.38 -6.50 16.20
C LEU A 70 6.34 -7.72 17.12
N GLU A 71 6.26 -8.93 16.57
CA GLU A 71 6.29 -10.19 17.33
C GLU A 71 7.56 -10.29 18.19
N GLU A 72 8.71 -9.91 17.63
CA GLU A 72 9.98 -9.86 18.35
C GLU A 72 9.93 -8.91 19.54
N CYS A 73 9.38 -7.70 19.34
CA CYS A 73 9.22 -6.73 20.41
C CYS A 73 8.32 -7.27 21.53
N CYS A 74 7.20 -7.88 21.16
CA CYS A 74 6.27 -8.50 22.11
C CYS A 74 6.94 -9.61 22.91
N ARG A 75 7.70 -10.49 22.25
CA ARG A 75 8.46 -11.56 22.93
C ARG A 75 9.42 -11.00 23.96
N ILE A 76 10.23 -10.02 23.59
CA ILE A 76 11.21 -9.41 24.51
C ILE A 76 10.51 -8.75 25.71
N LEU A 77 9.37 -8.09 25.48
CA LEU A 77 8.58 -7.49 26.56
C LEU A 77 8.01 -8.54 27.52
N ILE A 78 7.52 -9.66 27.00
CA ILE A 78 7.00 -10.78 27.80
C ILE A 78 8.13 -11.46 28.58
N GLU A 79 9.33 -11.60 28.02
CA GLU A 79 10.46 -12.25 28.69
C GLU A 79 11.12 -11.35 29.77
N LYS A 80 10.96 -10.03 29.67
CA LYS A 80 11.52 -9.05 30.62
C LYS A 80 10.58 -8.70 31.78
N HIS A 81 9.36 -9.24 31.82
CA HIS A 81 8.37 -9.02 32.89
C HIS A 81 7.81 -10.35 33.39
#